data_AF-A0A1W9JSH3-F1
#
_entry.id   AF-A0A1W9JSH3-F1
#
_cell.length_a   1.000
_cell.length_b   1.000
_cell.length_c   1.000
_cell.angle_alpha   90.00
_cell.angle_beta   90.00
_cell.angle_gamma   90.00
#
_symmetry.space_group_name_H-M   'P 1'
#
loop_
_entity.id
_entity.type
_entity.pdbx_description
1 polymer ?
#
loop_
_entity_poly.entity_id
_entity_poly.type
_entity_poly.pdbx_seq_one_letter_code
_entity_poly.pdbx_strand_id
1 'polypeptide(L)'
;MSVHVAPLMLHARGFVNSVDVNKPLCDMRDPYLYHIVVLINDLGIARLEGLDGSISHADRRDLADKLRKYGVRRVEWRHHGIEKHTNLIR
;
A
#
# COMPACT_ATOMS: atom_id res chain seq x y z
N MET A 1 6.43 -32.28 8.18
CA MET A 1 7.16 -31.07 7.74
C MET A 1 6.18 -29.92 7.76
N SER A 2 6.40 -28.91 8.60
CA SER A 2 5.52 -27.73 8.73
C SER A 2 6.17 -26.54 8.05
N VAL A 3 5.52 -26.03 6.99
CA VAL A 3 5.96 -24.80 6.30
C VAL A 3 5.12 -23.65 6.85
N HIS A 4 5.77 -22.63 7.40
CA HIS A 4 5.11 -21.39 7.80
C HIS A 4 5.31 -20.34 6.71
N VAL A 5 4.21 -19.83 6.17
CA VAL A 5 4.22 -18.70 5.23
C VAL A 5 3.68 -17.49 5.99
N ALA A 6 4.53 -16.48 6.16
CA ALA A 6 4.15 -15.22 6.81
C ALA A 6 3.66 -14.19 5.77
N PRO A 7 2.77 -13.27 6.16
CA PRO A 7 2.35 -12.16 5.30
C PRO A 7 3.52 -11.26 4.88
N LEU A 8 3.47 -10.73 3.66
CA LEU A 8 4.40 -9.72 3.17
C LEU A 8 3.96 -8.33 3.67
N MET A 9 4.85 -7.60 4.33
CA MET A 9 4.62 -6.21 4.77
C MET A 9 5.34 -5.23 3.85
N LEU A 10 4.61 -4.26 3.32
CA LEU A 10 5.14 -3.16 2.50
C LEU A 10 4.82 -1.81 3.15
N HIS A 11 5.68 -0.83 2.90
CA HIS A 11 5.37 0.58 3.19
C HIS A 11 5.14 1.32 1.87
N ALA A 12 3.95 1.90 1.71
CA ALA A 12 3.66 2.80 0.60
C ALA A 12 3.74 4.25 1.09
N ARG A 13 4.53 5.06 0.38
CA ARG A 13 4.75 6.48 0.66
C ARG A 13 4.39 7.27 -0.58
N GLY A 14 3.51 8.25 -0.43
CA GLY A 14 3.22 9.24 -1.47
C GLY A 14 4.01 10.51 -1.22
N PHE A 15 4.50 11.15 -2.29
CA PHE A 15 5.35 12.35 -2.21
C PHE A 15 4.71 13.52 -2.96
N VAL A 16 5.00 14.75 -2.52
CA VAL A 16 4.61 15.97 -3.23
C VAL A 16 5.51 16.11 -4.46
N ASN A 17 4.93 16.10 -5.67
CA ASN A 17 5.64 16.32 -6.94
C ASN A 17 6.68 15.24 -7.29
N SER A 18 7.43 15.49 -8.39
CA SER A 18 8.40 14.61 -9.05
C SER A 18 9.64 14.30 -8.20
N VAL A 19 9.42 13.63 -7.06
CA VAL A 19 10.46 12.98 -6.30
C VAL A 19 10.92 11.74 -7.07
N ASP A 20 12.23 11.58 -7.20
CA ASP A 20 12.80 10.35 -7.72
C ASP A 20 12.62 9.24 -6.68
N VAL A 21 11.56 8.45 -6.86
CA VAL A 21 11.17 7.36 -5.98
C VAL A 21 12.16 6.20 -5.94
N ASN A 22 13.19 6.21 -6.80
CA ASN A 22 14.24 5.19 -6.82
C ASN A 22 15.47 5.57 -5.98
N LYS A 23 15.53 6.80 -5.44
CA LYS A 23 16.64 7.21 -4.57
C LYS A 23 16.61 6.46 -3.21
N PRO A 24 17.74 6.35 -2.51
CA PRO A 24 17.74 5.86 -1.13
C PRO A 24 16.86 6.71 -0.22
N LEU A 25 16.18 6.07 0.74
CA LEU A 25 15.24 6.76 1.64
C LEU A 25 15.92 7.85 2.48
N CYS A 26 17.19 7.67 2.86
CA CYS A 26 17.96 8.66 3.61
C CYS A 26 18.21 9.95 2.82
N ASP A 27 18.10 9.89 1.49
CA ASP A 27 18.36 11.02 0.59
C ASP A 27 17.07 11.72 0.15
N MET A 28 15.91 11.15 0.48
CA MET A 28 14.59 11.74 0.23
C MET A 28 14.25 12.72 1.35
N ARG A 29 14.40 14.03 1.08
CA ARG A 29 14.15 15.10 2.06
C ARG A 29 12.75 15.70 1.96
N ASP A 30 12.07 15.49 0.84
CA ASP A 30 10.74 16.05 0.64
C ASP A 30 9.70 15.36 1.55
N PRO A 31 8.75 16.12 2.10
CA PRO A 31 7.74 15.57 3.00
C PRO A 31 6.81 14.58 2.27
N TYR A 32 6.36 13.56 3.01
CA TYR A 32 5.35 12.63 2.51
C TYR A 32 3.96 13.30 2.48
N LEU A 33 3.19 13.08 1.41
CA LEU A 33 1.75 13.38 1.37
C LEU A 33 0.96 12.41 2.23
N TYR A 34 1.35 11.14 2.16
CA TYR A 34 0.79 10.08 2.97
C TYR A 34 1.79 8.95 3.17
N HIS A 35 1.61 8.22 4.26
CA HIS A 35 2.25 6.95 4.52
C HIS A 35 1.20 5.92 4.89
N ILE A 36 1.33 4.70 4.36
CA ILE A 36 0.41 3.61 4.65
C ILE A 36 1.15 2.28 4.69
N VAL A 37 0.77 1.42 5.63
CA VAL A 37 1.27 0.05 5.76
C VAL A 37 0.37 -0.87 4.96
N VAL A 38 0.99 -1.75 4.17
CA VAL A 38 0.28 -2.76 3.36
C VAL A 38 0.67 -4.15 3.84
N LEU A 39 -0.31 -4.92 4.29
CA LEU A 39 -0.14 -6.32 4.68
C LEU A 39 -0.77 -7.19 3.60
N ILE A 40 0.04 -8.01 2.93
CA ILE A 40 -0.40 -8.91 1.87
C ILE A 40 -0.37 -10.34 2.39
N ASN A 41 -1.52 -11.01 2.40
CA ASN A 41 -1.62 -12.42 2.78
C ASN A 41 -1.47 -13.37 1.58
N ASP A 42 -1.43 -14.66 1.87
CA ASP A 42 -1.31 -15.78 0.93
C ASP A 42 -2.51 -15.88 -0.04
N LEU A 43 -3.66 -15.32 0.32
CA LEU A 43 -4.84 -15.22 -0.55
C LEU A 43 -4.74 -14.05 -1.57
N GLY A 44 -3.66 -13.28 -1.54
CA GLY A 44 -3.49 -12.09 -2.36
C GLY A 44 -4.39 -10.93 -1.94
N ILE A 45 -4.78 -10.87 -0.67
CA ILE A 45 -5.54 -9.74 -0.12
C ILE A 45 -4.53 -8.78 0.51
N ALA A 46 -4.55 -7.52 0.04
CA ALA A 46 -3.79 -6.44 0.64
C ALA A 46 -4.68 -5.67 1.62
N ARG A 47 -4.31 -5.68 2.89
CA ARG A 47 -4.90 -4.83 3.90
C ARG A 47 -4.07 -3.56 4.06
N LEU A 48 -4.72 -2.43 3.90
CA LEU A 48 -4.14 -1.10 4.02
C LEU A 48 -4.49 -0.51 5.38
N GLU A 49 -3.48 -0.24 6.20
CA GLU A 49 -3.62 0.24 7.58
C GLU A 49 -2.67 1.41 7.88
N GLY A 50 -2.99 2.19 8.92
CA GLY A 50 -2.11 3.23 9.42
C GLY A 50 -1.88 4.36 8.43
N LEU A 51 -2.92 4.75 7.68
CA LEU A 51 -2.85 5.93 6.81
C LEU A 51 -2.55 7.17 7.66
N ASP A 52 -1.35 7.71 7.49
CA ASP A 52 -0.96 9.04 7.94
C ASP A 52 -1.08 10.02 6.77
N GLY A 53 -1.62 11.21 7.01
CA GLY A 53 -1.91 12.21 5.98
C GLY A 53 -3.20 11.96 5.18
N SER A 54 -3.22 12.41 3.92
CA SER A 54 -4.40 12.33 3.05
C SER A 54 -4.06 11.71 1.70
N ILE A 55 -4.84 10.71 1.29
CA ILE A 55 -4.64 10.00 0.02
C ILE A 55 -5.79 10.28 -0.95
N SER A 56 -5.44 10.83 -2.13
CA SER A 56 -6.40 11.17 -3.17
C SER A 56 -6.98 9.93 -3.86
N HIS A 57 -8.10 10.07 -4.57
CA HIS A 57 -8.65 8.97 -5.37
C HIS A 57 -7.71 8.50 -6.48
N ALA A 58 -6.90 9.39 -7.05
CA ALA A 58 -5.92 9.04 -8.07
C ALA A 58 -4.80 8.19 -7.48
N ASP A 59 -4.26 8.58 -6.32
CA ASP A 59 -3.21 7.86 -5.61
C ASP A 59 -3.66 6.46 -5.16
N ARG A 60 -4.92 6.33 -4.72
CA ARG A 60 -5.50 5.01 -4.39
C ARG A 60 -5.48 4.06 -5.59
N ARG A 61 -5.75 4.59 -6.80
CA ARG A 61 -5.73 3.80 -8.03
C ARG A 61 -4.31 3.41 -8.41
N ASP A 62 -3.37 4.36 -8.40
CA ASP A 62 -1.96 4.09 -8.68
C ASP A 62 -1.36 3.09 -7.69
N LEU A 63 -1.67 3.23 -6.40
CA LEU A 63 -1.28 2.27 -5.37
C LEU A 63 -1.84 0.87 -5.67
N ALA A 64 -3.13 0.77 -6.01
CA ALA A 64 -3.74 -0.51 -6.36
C ALA A 64 -3.07 -1.18 -7.57
N ASP A 65 -2.73 -0.41 -8.61
CA ASP A 65 -2.03 -0.92 -9.80
C ASP A 65 -0.61 -1.38 -9.48
N LYS A 66 0.11 -0.68 -8.59
CA LYS A 66 1.40 -1.12 -8.08
C LYS A 66 1.27 -2.41 -7.25
N LEU A 67 0.24 -2.53 -6.42
CA LEU A 67 -0.02 -3.71 -5.59
C LEU A 67 -0.32 -4.97 -6.41
N ARG A 68 -0.96 -4.85 -7.58
CA ARG A 68 -1.17 -5.98 -8.50
C ARG A 68 0.13 -6.70 -8.87
N LYS A 69 1.24 -5.96 -8.97
CA LYS A 69 2.57 -6.54 -9.28
C LYS A 69 3.09 -7.46 -8.17
N TYR A 70 2.55 -7.36 -6.96
CA TYR A 70 2.84 -8.22 -5.82
C TYR A 70 1.80 -9.34 -5.65
N GLY A 71 1.00 -9.64 -6.68
CA GLY A 71 -0.01 -10.71 -6.63
C GLY A 71 -1.30 -10.33 -5.90
N VAL A 72 -1.49 -9.05 -5.59
CA VAL A 72 -2.69 -8.56 -4.89
C VAL A 72 -3.90 -8.60 -5.81
N ARG A 73 -4.97 -9.22 -5.33
CA ARG A 73 -6.26 -9.44 -6.01
C ARG A 73 -7.39 -8.59 -5.43
N ARG A 74 -7.29 -8.24 -4.15
CA ARG A 74 -8.28 -7.46 -3.42
C ARG A 74 -7.58 -6.52 -2.45
N VAL A 75 -8.12 -5.32 -2.32
CA VAL A 75 -7.66 -4.31 -1.37
C VAL A 75 -8.73 -4.06 -0.32
N GLU A 76 -8.33 -4.10 0.95
CA GLU A 76 -9.14 -3.78 2.11
C GLU A 76 -8.59 -2.53 2.78
N TRP A 77 -9.35 -1.45 2.75
CA TRP A 77 -9.04 -0.22 3.46
C TRP A 77 -9.54 -0.33 4.88
N ARG A 78 -8.63 -0.27 5.86
CA ARG A 78 -8.95 -0.10 7.27
C ARG A 78 -8.45 1.25 7.75
N HIS A 79 -9.38 2.14 8.07
CA HIS A 79 -9.07 3.43 8.66
C HIS A 79 -10.03 3.70 9.81
N HIS A 80 -9.50 3.83 11.02
CA HIS A 80 -10.27 4.08 12.25
C HIS A 80 -11.51 3.18 12.43
N GLY A 81 -11.37 1.87 12.15
CA GLY A 81 -12.47 0.90 12.29
C GLY A 81 -13.49 0.90 11.15
N ILE A 82 -13.33 1.74 10.13
CA ILE A 82 -14.13 1.70 8.90
C ILE A 82 -13.46 0.76 7.91
N GLU A 83 -14.19 -0.27 7.47
CA GLU A 83 -13.75 -1.21 6.44
C GLU A 83 -14.39 -0.85 5.09
N LYS A 84 -13.56 -0.66 4.06
CA LYS A 84 -14.01 -0.53 2.67
C LYS A 84 -13.25 -1.49 1.78
N HIS A 85 -13.95 -2.19 0.91
CA HIS A 85 -13.35 -3.22 0.05
C HIS A 85 -13.34 -2.78 -1.41
N THR A 86 -12.29 -3.15 -2.13
CA THR A 86 -12.17 -2.94 -3.58
C THR A 86 -11.52 -4.17 -4.21
N ASN A 87 -12.26 -4.85 -5.08
CA ASN A 87 -11.73 -5.97 -5.86
C ASN A 87 -10.85 -5.42 -7.00
N LEU A 88 -9.64 -5.97 -7.14
CA LEU A 88 -8.69 -5.58 -8.19
C LEU A 88 -8.74 -6.51 -9.41
N ILE A 89 -9.38 -7.66 -9.29
CA ILE A 89 -9.62 -8.59 -10.38
C ILE A 89 -11.12 -8.55 -10.72
N ARG A 90 -11.43 -8.48 -12.01
CA ARG A 90 -12.76 -8.79 -12.55
C ARG A 90 -12.80 -10.24 -12.97
#